data_AF-F4QFD7-F1
#
_entry.id   AF-F4QFD7-F1
#
_cell.length_a   1.000
_cell.length_b   1.000
_cell.length_c   1.000
_cell.angle_alpha   90.00
_cell.angle_beta   90.00
_cell.angle_gamma   90.00
#
_symmetry.space_group_name_H-M   'P 1'
#
loop_
_entity.id
_entity.type
_entity.pdbx_description
1 polymer ?
#
loop_
_entity_poly.entity_id
_entity_poly.type
_entity_poly.pdbx_seq_one_letter_code
_entity_poly.pdbx_strand_id
1 'polypeptide(L)'
;MSKNNFLGLQIQDIKIKKEEEEQDDKDTITIDKLQINDDRDEKQNTNTSTTSTTTTTTIGADNVATTTTTGEKKKKKKKKNKKKKVTTVIEAGDIVDGVNDEHNYQYDYGKVIDVKNVDTSKPWDEAILGQYLKDAGFVKGSGNTPRNKADITPVYIEFANKLLSQLPDQSYRVNLTGHGMTDFEKAYSIIGSPVFEILQRHTPPSYTTIATLLVVTAYVLGFPGFGRGPLPNIVKETLVKMNKEIPRNEPDLSAKLLYTNNRYFGLVDQQHKIVWDKTKLTQYLLTNSIRKYTTTKYPPTEDNFSRILVLCKLVISLVIMKNNPSIYTQEMALESVQLKETVEEALDRLGRMALPFWGNKDWGYDMRQFVLGVTLLAFQTGISNFVHPPLIAGCLKTEILATLEYPHLEFDSDIQTAFNNIYQSINNTNSSNNNDNNNNKTTTTTTTTINNK
;
A
#
# COMPACT_ATOMS: atom_id res chain seq x y z
N MET A 1 -42.10 39.04 -1.19
CA MET A 1 -42.21 38.51 -2.56
C MET A 1 -41.19 39.24 -3.42
N SER A 2 -40.18 38.54 -3.95
CA SER A 2 -39.23 39.11 -4.91
C SER A 2 -38.98 38.09 -6.01
N LYS A 3 -39.00 38.54 -7.27
CA LYS A 3 -38.62 37.74 -8.43
C LYS A 3 -37.10 37.84 -8.60
N ASN A 4 -36.47 36.78 -9.08
CA ASN A 4 -35.25 36.91 -9.87
C ASN A 4 -35.28 35.88 -11.01
N ASN A 5 -34.96 36.36 -12.21
CA ASN A 5 -34.92 35.56 -13.43
C ASN A 5 -33.58 34.82 -13.53
N PHE A 6 -33.56 33.67 -14.21
CA PHE A 6 -32.36 33.27 -14.95
C PHE A 6 -32.72 32.55 -16.25
N LEU A 7 -31.77 32.55 -17.19
CA LEU A 7 -31.93 32.23 -18.60
C LEU A 7 -32.27 30.73 -18.81
N GLY A 8 -32.90 30.30 -19.92
CA GLY A 8 -33.12 31.01 -21.19
C GLY A 8 -32.21 30.46 -22.29
N LEU A 9 -32.42 29.21 -22.69
CA LEU A 9 -31.71 28.54 -23.80
C LEU A 9 -32.71 28.13 -24.88
N GLN A 10 -32.58 28.70 -26.08
CA GLN A 10 -33.27 28.23 -27.27
C GLN A 10 -32.49 27.05 -27.87
N ILE A 11 -33.17 25.95 -28.17
CA ILE A 11 -32.64 24.85 -28.96
C ILE A 11 -33.28 24.92 -30.35
N GLN A 12 -32.46 24.80 -31.40
CA GLN A 12 -32.91 24.76 -32.79
C GLN A 12 -33.33 23.32 -33.15
N ASP A 13 -34.46 23.17 -33.81
CA ASP A 13 -34.94 21.88 -34.32
C ASP A 13 -34.00 21.33 -35.41
N ILE A 14 -33.34 20.20 -35.12
CA ILE A 14 -32.65 19.39 -36.14
C ILE A 14 -33.37 18.04 -36.26
N LYS A 15 -34.17 17.90 -37.33
CA LYS A 15 -34.71 16.61 -37.77
C LYS A 15 -33.62 15.81 -38.47
N ILE A 16 -33.25 14.64 -37.92
CA ILE A 16 -32.60 13.57 -38.69
C ILE A 16 -33.40 12.28 -38.48
N LYS A 17 -33.53 11.50 -39.56
CA LYS A 17 -34.38 10.31 -39.64
C LYS A 17 -33.72 9.09 -38.99
N LYS A 18 -34.56 8.15 -38.54
CA LYS A 18 -34.18 6.73 -38.42
C LYS A 18 -33.72 6.19 -39.77
N GLU A 19 -32.77 5.26 -39.71
CA GLU A 19 -32.80 4.04 -40.52
C GLU A 19 -32.41 2.87 -39.59
N GLU A 20 -33.03 1.73 -39.82
CA GLU A 20 -32.91 0.50 -39.03
C GLU A 20 -32.05 -0.50 -39.82
N GLU A 21 -31.26 -1.34 -39.15
CA GLU A 21 -31.04 -2.70 -39.64
C GLU A 21 -30.59 -3.63 -38.50
N GLU A 22 -31.23 -4.80 -38.44
CA GLU A 22 -30.91 -5.91 -37.55
C GLU A 22 -29.89 -6.83 -38.21
N GLN A 23 -29.01 -7.48 -37.44
CA GLN A 23 -28.68 -8.89 -37.72
C GLN A 23 -28.19 -9.58 -36.43
N ASP A 24 -28.88 -10.64 -36.05
CA ASP A 24 -28.35 -11.67 -35.14
C ASP A 24 -27.09 -12.31 -35.76
N ASP A 25 -26.13 -12.73 -34.93
CA ASP A 25 -25.81 -14.16 -34.93
C ASP A 25 -25.17 -14.64 -33.62
N LYS A 26 -25.54 -15.88 -33.26
CA LYS A 26 -24.99 -16.60 -32.10
C LYS A 26 -23.85 -17.47 -32.59
N ASP A 27 -22.79 -17.60 -31.78
CA ASP A 27 -22.29 -18.95 -31.54
C ASP A 27 -21.55 -19.10 -30.19
N THR A 28 -21.53 -20.34 -29.68
CA THR A 28 -21.22 -20.63 -28.27
C THR A 28 -20.27 -21.84 -28.15
N ILE A 29 -19.47 -21.88 -27.08
CA ILE A 29 -18.68 -23.07 -26.62
C ILE A 29 -17.42 -23.29 -27.52
N THR A 30 -16.19 -23.38 -27.00
CA THR A 30 -15.75 -24.44 -26.07
C THR A 30 -14.56 -24.01 -25.20
N ILE A 31 -14.61 -24.37 -23.91
CA ILE A 31 -13.46 -24.32 -22.99
C ILE A 31 -12.75 -25.66 -23.09
N ASP A 32 -11.45 -25.67 -23.35
CA ASP A 32 -10.63 -26.88 -23.21
C ASP A 32 -9.62 -26.77 -22.06
N LYS A 33 -9.47 -27.85 -21.31
CA LYS A 33 -8.65 -27.94 -20.10
C LYS A 33 -7.42 -28.77 -20.38
N LEU A 34 -6.22 -28.21 -20.22
CA LEU A 34 -4.99 -29.00 -20.13
C LEU A 34 -4.17 -28.64 -18.89
N GLN A 35 -4.23 -29.53 -17.89
CA GLN A 35 -3.15 -29.72 -16.92
C GLN A 35 -2.26 -30.85 -17.43
N ILE A 36 -0.96 -30.62 -17.56
CA ILE A 36 0.05 -31.68 -17.52
C ILE A 36 1.26 -31.14 -16.73
N ASN A 37 1.62 -31.83 -15.65
CA ASN A 37 2.96 -31.76 -15.08
C ASN A 37 3.88 -32.66 -15.92
N ASP A 38 5.15 -32.32 -16.06
CA ASP A 38 6.20 -33.10 -15.37
C ASP A 38 7.62 -32.58 -15.61
N ASP A 39 8.45 -32.91 -14.63
CA ASP A 39 9.87 -32.65 -14.47
C ASP A 39 10.76 -32.79 -15.72
N ARG A 40 11.82 -31.96 -15.77
CA ARG A 40 13.17 -32.45 -16.07
C ARG A 40 14.27 -31.61 -15.42
N ASP A 41 14.97 -32.25 -14.47
CA ASP A 41 16.32 -31.87 -14.07
C ASP A 41 17.26 -31.96 -15.28
N GLU A 42 18.15 -30.98 -15.47
CA GLU A 42 19.45 -31.28 -16.08
C GLU A 42 20.56 -30.45 -15.44
N LYS A 43 21.60 -31.14 -14.96
CA LYS A 43 22.81 -30.56 -14.37
C LYS A 43 23.89 -30.50 -15.44
N GLN A 44 24.64 -29.41 -15.49
CA GLN A 44 26.04 -29.48 -15.92
C GLN A 44 26.98 -28.87 -14.88
N ASN A 45 27.99 -29.67 -14.51
CA ASN A 45 29.16 -29.23 -13.79
C ASN A 45 30.15 -28.58 -14.76
N THR A 46 30.82 -27.52 -14.32
CA THR A 46 32.17 -27.19 -14.80
C THR A 46 33.07 -26.85 -13.61
N ASN A 47 34.18 -27.59 -13.51
CA ASN A 47 35.25 -27.38 -12.52
C ASN A 47 36.26 -26.33 -13.03
N THR A 48 37.35 -26.14 -12.27
CA THR A 48 38.62 -25.44 -12.63
C THR A 48 38.61 -23.94 -12.25
N SER A 49 39.57 -23.34 -11.53
CA SER A 49 40.72 -23.85 -10.75
C SER A 49 41.19 -22.80 -9.72
N THR A 50 42.10 -23.20 -8.83
CA THR A 50 42.90 -22.44 -7.84
C THR A 50 43.22 -20.97 -8.19
N THR A 51 43.34 -20.07 -7.21
CA THR A 51 44.56 -19.95 -6.38
C THR A 51 44.28 -19.28 -5.03
N SER A 52 44.90 -19.77 -3.95
CA SER A 52 44.92 -19.12 -2.63
C SER A 52 46.37 -18.89 -2.21
N THR A 53 46.69 -17.66 -1.80
CA THR A 53 48.03 -17.29 -1.33
C THR A 53 48.10 -17.46 0.19
N THR A 54 49.02 -18.30 0.65
CA THR A 54 49.25 -18.56 2.08
C THR A 54 50.26 -17.56 2.65
N THR A 55 50.00 -17.03 3.84
CA THR A 55 51.03 -16.38 4.67
C THR A 55 51.21 -17.19 5.95
N THR A 56 52.42 -17.71 6.16
CA THR A 56 52.78 -18.55 7.31
C THR A 56 53.70 -17.77 8.25
N THR A 57 53.50 -17.89 9.56
CA THR A 57 54.51 -17.51 10.56
C THR A 57 54.55 -18.57 11.68
N THR A 58 55.73 -18.79 12.24
CA THR A 58 56.15 -20.12 12.74
C THR A 58 56.61 -20.10 14.21
N ILE A 59 56.02 -20.94 15.06
CA ILE A 59 56.57 -21.52 16.31
C ILE A 59 55.78 -22.84 16.54
N GLY A 60 56.31 -24.01 16.90
CA GLY A 60 57.67 -24.48 17.18
C GLY A 60 57.67 -25.46 18.37
N ALA A 61 57.76 -26.79 18.11
CA ALA A 61 58.18 -27.94 18.97
C ALA A 61 57.73 -28.00 20.47
N ASP A 62 57.35 -29.11 21.13
CA ASP A 62 57.37 -30.58 20.89
C ASP A 62 56.56 -31.26 22.07
N ASN A 63 56.31 -32.58 22.24
CA ASN A 63 56.72 -33.81 21.54
C ASN A 63 55.75 -35.02 21.74
N VAL A 64 56.03 -36.12 21.01
CA VAL A 64 55.72 -37.57 21.17
C VAL A 64 54.73 -38.08 22.27
N ALA A 65 53.70 -38.83 21.83
CA ALA A 65 53.46 -40.25 22.20
C ALA A 65 52.39 -40.92 21.31
N THR A 66 52.65 -42.17 20.88
CA THR A 66 51.82 -42.92 19.90
C THR A 66 51.02 -44.03 20.58
N THR A 67 49.74 -44.22 20.22
CA THR A 67 49.16 -45.57 20.16
C THR A 67 47.94 -45.65 19.23
N THR A 68 47.96 -46.66 18.36
CA THR A 68 46.88 -47.00 17.43
C THR A 68 45.82 -47.88 18.10
N THR A 69 44.55 -47.69 17.76
CA THR A 69 43.61 -48.80 17.58
C THR A 69 42.45 -48.40 16.68
N THR A 70 42.19 -49.24 15.68
CA THR A 70 41.13 -49.10 14.68
C THR A 70 39.75 -49.41 15.28
N GLY A 71 38.73 -48.64 14.90
CA GLY A 71 37.39 -48.75 15.48
C GLY A 71 36.30 -48.06 14.64
N GLU A 72 36.10 -48.53 13.41
CA GLU A 72 35.24 -47.89 12.40
C GLU A 72 33.73 -48.00 12.71
N LYS A 73 33.21 -47.14 13.61
CA LYS A 73 31.76 -47.00 13.84
C LYS A 73 31.14 -45.94 12.92
N LYS A 74 30.65 -46.40 11.76
CA LYS A 74 29.92 -45.65 10.73
C LYS A 74 28.67 -44.95 11.29
N LYS A 75 28.83 -43.73 11.82
CA LYS A 75 27.78 -42.95 12.51
C LYS A 75 26.73 -42.46 11.51
N LYS A 76 25.69 -43.29 11.29
CA LYS A 76 24.56 -43.03 10.38
C LYS A 76 23.89 -41.68 10.73
N LYS A 77 24.20 -40.61 9.99
CA LYS A 77 23.58 -39.28 10.14
C LYS A 77 22.06 -39.42 9.95
N LYS A 78 21.29 -39.49 11.04
CA LYS A 78 19.83 -39.33 11.00
C LYS A 78 19.54 -37.93 10.46
N LYS A 79 19.13 -37.85 9.20
CA LYS A 79 18.62 -36.64 8.56
C LYS A 79 17.36 -36.24 9.33
N LYS A 80 17.48 -35.34 10.31
CA LYS A 80 16.32 -34.74 11.00
C LYS A 80 15.55 -34.00 9.92
N ASN A 81 14.42 -34.57 9.47
CA ASN A 81 13.46 -33.84 8.66
C ASN A 81 13.00 -32.65 9.50
N LYS A 82 13.53 -31.47 9.17
CA LYS A 82 13.08 -30.19 9.71
C LYS A 82 11.61 -30.11 9.29
N LYS A 83 10.67 -30.35 10.22
CA LYS A 83 9.23 -30.16 9.93
C LYS A 83 9.12 -28.76 9.35
N LYS A 84 8.65 -28.64 8.11
CA LYS A 84 8.33 -27.33 7.51
C LYS A 84 7.38 -26.66 8.52
N LYS A 85 7.80 -25.52 9.08
CA LYS A 85 6.95 -24.77 10.01
C LYS A 85 5.73 -24.39 9.19
N VAL A 86 4.58 -24.99 9.50
CA VAL A 86 3.34 -24.66 8.81
C VAL A 86 3.04 -23.23 9.22
N THR A 87 3.10 -22.31 8.26
CA THR A 87 2.62 -20.95 8.46
C THR A 87 1.12 -21.05 8.62
N THR A 88 0.61 -20.86 9.84
CA THR A 88 -0.82 -20.77 10.08
C THR A 88 -1.38 -19.67 9.20
N VAL A 89 -2.35 -20.00 8.33
CA VAL A 89 -3.08 -19.00 7.57
C VAL A 89 -4.07 -18.37 8.55
N ILE A 90 -3.87 -17.10 8.84
CA ILE A 90 -4.70 -16.28 9.71
C ILE A 90 -5.93 -15.86 8.91
N GLU A 91 -7.14 -16.17 9.37
CA GLU A 91 -8.37 -15.80 8.66
C GLU A 91 -8.68 -14.29 8.74
N ALA A 92 -9.69 -13.84 8.01
CA ALA A 92 -10.08 -12.43 7.98
C ALA A 92 -10.68 -12.01 9.32
N GLY A 93 -9.87 -11.33 10.15
CA GLY A 93 -10.26 -10.82 11.46
C GLY A 93 -9.96 -11.75 12.65
N ASP A 94 -9.12 -12.76 12.46
CA ASP A 94 -8.51 -13.50 13.56
C ASP A 94 -7.65 -12.58 14.44
N ILE A 95 -7.75 -12.72 15.76
CA ILE A 95 -6.83 -12.08 16.70
C ILE A 95 -5.58 -12.96 16.80
N VAL A 96 -4.44 -12.41 16.38
CA VAL A 96 -3.16 -13.11 16.38
C VAL A 96 -2.34 -12.72 17.60
N ASP A 97 -2.15 -13.66 18.52
CA ASP A 97 -1.20 -13.53 19.63
C ASP A 97 0.22 -13.29 19.10
N GLY A 98 0.90 -12.27 19.64
CA GLY A 98 2.22 -11.82 19.16
C GLY A 98 2.20 -10.89 17.95
N VAL A 99 1.03 -10.43 17.49
CA VAL A 99 0.92 -9.41 16.42
C VAL A 99 -0.10 -8.31 16.71
N ASN A 100 -1.16 -8.56 17.48
CA ASN A 100 -2.09 -7.52 17.96
C ASN A 100 -1.79 -7.03 19.39
N ASP A 101 -0.64 -7.44 19.94
CA ASP A 101 -0.29 -7.41 21.35
C ASP A 101 0.44 -6.14 21.83
N GLU A 102 0.52 -5.08 21.02
CA GLU A 102 1.01 -3.76 21.47
C GLU A 102 0.25 -3.24 22.71
N HIS A 103 -1.03 -3.61 22.87
CA HIS A 103 -1.83 -3.29 24.05
C HIS A 103 -1.44 -4.08 25.31
N ASN A 104 -0.72 -5.20 25.13
CA ASN A 104 -0.24 -6.09 26.20
C ASN A 104 1.28 -5.98 26.42
N TYR A 105 2.02 -5.37 25.47
CA TYR A 105 3.46 -5.18 25.54
C TYR A 105 3.81 -3.78 26.05
N GLN A 106 4.31 -3.70 27.28
CA GLN A 106 4.76 -2.45 27.88
C GLN A 106 6.23 -2.17 27.51
N TYR A 107 6.47 -1.32 26.50
CA TYR A 107 7.81 -0.86 26.12
C TYR A 107 8.44 0.04 27.20
N ASP A 108 9.75 -0.09 27.41
CA ASP A 108 10.57 0.93 28.07
C ASP A 108 11.04 1.97 27.04
N TYR A 109 10.32 3.09 26.98
CA TYR A 109 10.70 4.24 26.15
C TYR A 109 11.97 4.95 26.65
N GLY A 110 12.50 4.60 27.83
CA GLY A 110 13.69 5.21 28.40
C GLY A 110 13.54 6.71 28.67
N LYS A 111 14.68 7.42 28.73
CA LYS A 111 14.68 8.88 28.92
C LYS A 111 14.39 9.61 27.62
N VAL A 112 13.11 9.76 27.29
CA VAL A 112 12.64 10.60 26.19
C VAL A 112 12.98 12.07 26.45
N ILE A 113 13.58 12.75 25.47
CA ILE A 113 13.90 14.17 25.52
C ILE A 113 13.18 14.89 24.37
N ASP A 114 12.43 15.94 24.71
CA ASP A 114 11.81 16.83 23.73
C ASP A 114 12.83 17.84 23.20
N VAL A 115 13.34 17.58 22.00
CA VAL A 115 14.26 18.48 21.30
C VAL A 115 13.52 19.76 20.91
N LYS A 116 14.03 20.91 21.37
CA LYS A 116 13.41 22.22 21.12
C LYS A 116 13.95 22.86 19.84
N ASN A 117 13.17 23.78 19.26
CA ASN A 117 13.55 24.59 18.09
C ASN A 117 13.94 23.78 16.85
N VAL A 118 13.28 22.63 16.66
CA VAL A 118 13.53 21.71 15.55
C VAL A 118 12.85 22.23 14.29
N ASP A 119 13.66 22.60 13.29
CA ASP A 119 13.17 23.10 12.01
C ASP A 119 13.11 21.96 10.98
N THR A 120 11.93 21.40 10.77
CA THR A 120 11.68 20.39 9.73
C THR A 120 11.46 21.01 8.35
N SER A 121 11.23 22.32 8.24
CA SER A 121 11.02 22.99 6.94
C SER A 121 12.30 23.04 6.10
N LYS A 122 13.45 23.14 6.76
CA LYS A 122 14.77 23.09 6.10
C LYS A 122 15.16 21.67 5.70
N PRO A 123 15.98 21.49 4.66
CA PRO A 123 16.60 20.21 4.35
C PRO A 123 17.46 19.69 5.50
N TRP A 124 17.38 18.39 5.78
CA TRP A 124 18.28 17.70 6.71
C TRP A 124 19.28 16.84 5.93
N ASP A 125 20.44 16.61 6.52
CA ASP A 125 21.43 15.62 6.10
C ASP A 125 21.64 14.57 7.22
N GLU A 126 22.57 13.61 7.02
CA GLU A 126 22.88 12.59 8.04
C GLU A 126 23.44 13.20 9.34
N ALA A 127 24.10 14.37 9.28
CA ALA A 127 24.69 15.02 10.45
C ALA A 127 23.61 15.70 11.31
N ILE A 128 22.70 16.46 10.71
CA ILE A 128 21.55 17.08 11.36
C ILE A 128 20.65 16.00 11.98
N LEU A 129 20.34 14.93 11.22
CA LEU A 129 19.59 13.78 11.71
C LEU A 129 20.29 13.09 12.89
N GLY A 130 21.60 12.84 12.78
CA GLY A 130 22.38 12.19 13.82
C GLY A 130 22.52 13.01 15.10
N GLN A 131 22.53 14.34 14.97
CA GLN A 131 22.51 15.29 16.09
C GLN A 131 21.13 15.36 16.73
N TYR A 132 20.03 15.42 15.95
CA TYR A 132 18.67 15.32 16.46
C TYR A 132 18.46 14.03 17.28
N LEU A 133 18.88 12.87 16.76
CA LEU A 133 18.74 11.59 17.45
C LEU A 133 19.51 11.57 18.78
N LYS A 134 20.72 12.13 18.80
CA LYS A 134 21.51 12.28 20.03
C LYS A 134 20.79 13.16 21.06
N ASP A 135 20.27 14.31 20.64
CA ASP A 135 19.59 15.26 21.52
C ASP A 135 18.23 14.74 22.01
N ALA A 136 17.58 13.90 21.22
CA ALA A 136 16.37 13.15 21.59
C ALA A 136 16.63 11.99 22.56
N GLY A 137 17.89 11.72 22.93
CA GLY A 137 18.28 10.69 23.90
C GLY A 137 18.57 9.30 23.31
N PHE A 138 18.69 9.17 21.99
CA PHE A 138 19.16 7.92 21.37
C PHE A 138 20.69 7.81 21.49
N VAL A 139 21.19 6.61 21.82
CA VAL A 139 22.63 6.35 21.93
C VAL A 139 23.10 5.56 20.71
N LYS A 140 23.93 6.18 19.86
CA LYS A 140 24.47 5.54 18.66
C LYS A 140 25.27 4.29 19.02
N GLY A 141 24.94 3.17 18.39
CA GLY A 141 25.66 1.90 18.59
C GLY A 141 25.43 1.21 19.94
N SER A 142 24.49 1.65 20.78
CA SER A 142 24.17 0.97 22.05
C SER A 142 23.66 -0.47 21.86
N GLY A 143 23.05 -0.77 20.70
CA GLY A 143 22.61 -2.10 20.31
C GLY A 143 23.57 -2.85 19.37
N ASN A 144 24.80 -2.35 19.17
CA ASN A 144 25.73 -2.83 18.13
C ASN A 144 26.32 -4.22 18.43
N THR A 145 25.51 -5.27 18.30
CA THR A 145 25.96 -6.67 18.29
C THR A 145 25.73 -7.29 16.91
N PRO A 146 26.58 -8.24 16.47
CA PRO A 146 26.36 -8.97 15.22
C PRO A 146 25.02 -9.73 15.20
N ARG A 147 24.54 -10.16 16.36
CA ARG A 147 23.26 -10.84 16.52
C ARG A 147 22.09 -9.90 16.21
N ASN A 148 22.01 -8.77 16.90
CA ASN A 148 20.90 -7.82 16.74
C ASN A 148 20.82 -7.33 15.29
N LYS A 149 21.97 -7.07 14.67
CA LYS A 149 22.09 -6.75 13.25
C LYS A 149 21.52 -7.86 12.36
N ALA A 150 21.93 -9.11 12.56
CA ALA A 150 21.43 -10.25 11.79
C ALA A 150 19.93 -10.54 12.01
N ASP A 151 19.44 -10.36 13.23
CA ASP A 151 18.04 -10.60 13.61
C ASP A 151 17.10 -9.56 12.96
N ILE A 152 17.55 -8.31 12.77
CA ILE A 152 16.73 -7.24 12.13
C ILE A 152 16.90 -7.10 10.60
N THR A 153 18.04 -7.51 10.02
CA THR A 153 18.29 -7.40 8.56
C THR A 153 17.12 -7.89 7.67
N PRO A 154 16.40 -8.99 7.98
CA PRO A 154 15.24 -9.42 7.20
C PRO A 154 14.14 -8.35 7.04
N VAL A 155 13.91 -7.51 8.05
CA VAL A 155 12.89 -6.43 8.01
C VAL A 155 13.28 -5.34 7.01
N TYR A 156 14.57 -5.00 6.93
CA TYR A 156 15.07 -4.08 5.90
C TYR A 156 14.86 -4.65 4.49
N ILE A 157 15.13 -5.94 4.29
CA ILE A 157 14.92 -6.61 3.00
C ILE A 157 13.45 -6.63 2.61
N GLU A 158 12.57 -6.93 3.56
CA GLU A 158 11.11 -6.93 3.35
C GLU A 158 10.62 -5.54 2.95
N PHE A 159 11.00 -4.49 3.70
CA PHE A 159 10.60 -3.12 3.38
C PHE A 159 11.20 -2.62 2.04
N ALA A 160 12.45 -2.93 1.73
CA ALA A 160 13.06 -2.60 0.44
C ALA A 160 12.30 -3.26 -0.73
N ASN A 161 11.91 -4.53 -0.59
CA ASN A 161 11.10 -5.22 -1.59
C ASN A 161 9.66 -4.68 -1.67
N LYS A 162 9.09 -4.20 -0.56
CA LYS A 162 7.76 -3.57 -0.49
C LYS A 162 7.73 -2.19 -1.17
N LEU A 163 8.83 -1.45 -1.13
CA LEU A 163 9.06 -0.25 -1.95
C LEU A 163 9.15 -0.61 -3.44
N LEU A 164 10.00 -1.57 -3.79
CA LEU A 164 10.15 -2.01 -5.19
C LEU A 164 8.87 -2.61 -5.79
N SER A 165 7.98 -3.21 -4.99
CA SER A 165 6.70 -3.73 -5.49
C SER A 165 5.73 -2.64 -5.96
N GLN A 166 6.00 -1.36 -5.65
CA GLN A 166 5.25 -0.22 -6.19
C GLN A 166 5.71 0.18 -7.60
N LEU A 167 6.84 -0.35 -8.08
CA LEU A 167 7.37 -0.11 -9.42
C LEU A 167 6.87 -1.16 -10.42
N PRO A 168 6.73 -0.79 -11.71
CA PRO A 168 6.43 -1.75 -12.78
C PRO A 168 7.52 -2.81 -12.97
N ASP A 169 8.80 -2.44 -12.79
CA ASP A 169 9.92 -3.37 -12.87
C ASP A 169 10.30 -3.92 -11.48
N GLN A 170 10.24 -5.25 -11.35
CA GLN A 170 10.58 -5.97 -10.14
C GLN A 170 11.92 -6.73 -10.23
N SER A 171 12.74 -6.45 -11.26
CA SER A 171 14.07 -7.05 -11.46
C SER A 171 15.04 -6.80 -10.29
N TYR A 172 14.87 -5.68 -9.57
CA TYR A 172 15.76 -5.21 -8.50
C TYR A 172 15.54 -5.86 -7.12
N ARG A 173 14.72 -6.91 -7.01
CA ARG A 173 14.39 -7.56 -5.72
C ARG A 173 15.63 -7.96 -4.92
N VAL A 174 15.65 -7.61 -3.64
CA VAL A 174 16.71 -7.97 -2.69
C VAL A 174 16.43 -9.36 -2.15
N ASN A 175 17.36 -10.28 -2.38
CA ASN A 175 17.32 -11.63 -1.83
C ASN A 175 18.24 -11.73 -0.60
N LEU A 176 17.78 -12.41 0.46
CA LEU A 176 18.59 -12.74 1.63
C LEU A 176 19.67 -13.76 1.23
N THR A 177 20.94 -13.36 1.22
CA THR A 177 22.07 -14.25 0.92
C THR A 177 22.62 -14.96 2.14
N GLY A 178 22.33 -14.44 3.34
CA GLY A 178 22.92 -14.89 4.60
C GLY A 178 24.18 -14.09 5.00
N HIS A 179 24.63 -13.17 4.14
CA HIS A 179 25.70 -12.23 4.46
C HIS A 179 25.09 -10.94 5.02
N GLY A 180 24.74 -10.95 6.31
CA GLY A 180 23.87 -9.95 6.94
C GLY A 180 24.24 -8.47 6.74
N MET A 181 25.52 -8.12 6.61
CA MET A 181 25.96 -6.75 6.29
C MET A 181 25.72 -6.40 4.81
N THR A 182 26.06 -7.28 3.87
CA THR A 182 25.81 -7.09 2.44
C THR A 182 24.31 -7.07 2.13
N ASP A 183 23.54 -7.92 2.80
CA ASP A 183 22.09 -7.97 2.69
C ASP A 183 21.45 -6.67 3.23
N PHE A 184 21.91 -6.17 4.39
CA PHE A 184 21.54 -4.85 4.92
C PHE A 184 21.91 -3.72 3.95
N GLU A 185 23.14 -3.68 3.44
CA GLU A 185 23.61 -2.60 2.56
C GLU A 185 22.81 -2.51 1.27
N LYS A 186 22.47 -3.64 0.65
CA LYS A 186 21.59 -3.69 -0.53
C LYS A 186 20.20 -3.14 -0.21
N ALA A 187 19.55 -3.67 0.83
CA ALA A 187 18.22 -3.25 1.24
C ALA A 187 18.18 -1.75 1.60
N TYR A 188 19.11 -1.29 2.42
CA TYR A 188 19.18 0.10 2.86
C TYR A 188 19.58 1.07 1.73
N SER A 189 20.29 0.62 0.70
CA SER A 189 20.56 1.45 -0.48
C SER A 189 19.30 1.73 -1.30
N ILE A 190 18.37 0.76 -1.38
CA ILE A 190 17.06 0.95 -2.01
C ILE A 190 16.17 1.86 -1.16
N ILE A 191 16.12 1.62 0.15
CA ILE A 191 15.37 2.46 1.10
C ILE A 191 15.89 3.91 1.05
N GLY A 192 17.20 4.10 1.00
CA GLY A 192 17.86 5.41 0.87
C GLY A 192 18.09 5.89 -0.56
N SER A 193 17.28 5.46 -1.53
CA SER A 193 17.35 5.93 -2.91
C SER A 193 16.31 7.02 -3.21
N PRO A 194 16.51 7.85 -4.26
CA PRO A 194 15.50 8.81 -4.74
C PRO A 194 14.16 8.18 -5.14
N VAL A 195 14.12 6.86 -5.39
CA VAL A 195 12.88 6.13 -5.66
C VAL A 195 11.89 6.30 -4.51
N PHE A 196 12.35 6.21 -3.25
CA PHE A 196 11.44 6.35 -2.12
C PHE A 196 10.93 7.79 -1.96
N GLU A 197 11.76 8.80 -2.22
CA GLU A 197 11.33 10.21 -2.21
C GLU A 197 10.21 10.49 -3.24
N ILE A 198 10.28 9.85 -4.41
CA ILE A 198 9.23 9.92 -5.44
C ILE A 198 7.98 9.16 -4.98
N LEU A 199 8.13 7.93 -4.49
CA LEU A 199 7.01 7.08 -4.05
C LEU A 199 6.30 7.60 -2.80
N GLN A 200 6.99 8.31 -1.90
CA GLN A 200 6.45 8.76 -0.60
C GLN A 200 5.12 9.50 -0.73
N ARG A 201 4.93 10.28 -1.82
CA ARG A 201 3.71 11.06 -2.08
C ARG A 201 2.49 10.21 -2.46
N HIS A 202 2.73 8.94 -2.81
CA HIS A 202 1.73 8.00 -3.33
C HIS A 202 1.65 6.71 -2.50
N THR A 203 2.41 6.61 -1.40
CA THR A 203 2.39 5.48 -0.48
C THR A 203 1.69 5.80 0.84
N PRO A 204 1.10 4.82 1.53
CA PRO A 204 0.49 5.01 2.84
C PRO A 204 1.45 5.53 3.93
N PRO A 205 0.94 6.23 4.96
CA PRO A 205 1.75 6.76 6.07
C PRO A 205 2.59 5.71 6.84
N SER A 206 2.25 4.43 6.77
CA SER A 206 3.09 3.35 7.32
C SER A 206 4.49 3.29 6.72
N TYR A 207 4.65 3.70 5.46
CA TYR A 207 5.96 3.67 4.79
C TYR A 207 6.95 4.65 5.43
N THR A 208 6.54 5.90 5.72
CA THR A 208 7.39 6.87 6.42
C THR A 208 7.59 6.49 7.88
N THR A 209 6.56 5.93 8.51
CA THR A 209 6.59 5.40 9.89
C THR A 209 7.63 4.30 10.04
N ILE A 210 7.60 3.29 9.17
CA ILE A 210 8.54 2.15 9.19
C ILE A 210 9.93 2.61 8.77
N ALA A 211 10.07 3.48 7.77
CA ALA A 211 11.35 4.08 7.42
C ALA A 211 11.98 4.86 8.59
N THR A 212 11.18 5.60 9.36
CA THR A 212 11.62 6.30 10.57
C THR A 212 12.17 5.32 11.60
N LEU A 213 11.42 4.24 11.91
CA LEU A 213 11.86 3.20 12.84
C LEU A 213 13.13 2.49 12.34
N LEU A 214 13.24 2.21 11.03
CA LEU A 214 14.43 1.62 10.40
C LEU A 214 15.65 2.55 10.47
N VAL A 215 15.47 3.87 10.29
CA VAL A 215 16.56 4.86 10.45
C VAL A 215 17.04 4.94 11.90
N VAL A 216 16.13 4.98 12.87
CA VAL A 216 16.47 4.99 14.30
C VAL A 216 17.17 3.68 14.69
N THR A 217 16.66 2.54 14.21
CA THR A 217 17.26 1.22 14.45
C THR A 217 18.66 1.15 13.84
N ALA A 218 18.87 1.71 12.65
CA ALA A 218 20.19 1.78 12.03
C ALA A 218 21.19 2.61 12.87
N TYR A 219 20.74 3.73 13.44
CA TYR A 219 21.54 4.55 14.36
C TYR A 219 21.88 3.82 15.67
N VAL A 220 20.88 3.22 16.34
CA VAL A 220 21.03 2.48 17.61
C VAL A 220 21.92 1.24 17.46
N LEU A 221 21.83 0.54 16.33
CA LEU A 221 22.72 -0.58 16.00
C LEU A 221 24.10 -0.13 15.49
N GLY A 222 24.31 1.17 15.26
CA GLY A 222 25.58 1.69 14.75
C GLY A 222 25.92 1.18 13.35
N PHE A 223 24.94 1.15 12.45
CA PHE A 223 25.20 0.99 11.02
C PHE A 223 25.70 2.31 10.41
N PRO A 224 26.63 2.26 9.43
CA PRO A 224 27.04 3.43 8.66
C PRO A 224 25.95 3.82 7.64
N GLY A 225 25.89 5.09 7.26
CA GLY A 225 24.97 5.56 6.22
C GLY A 225 23.50 5.45 6.62
N PHE A 226 23.19 5.68 7.91
CA PHE A 226 21.82 5.61 8.44
C PHE A 226 20.95 6.78 7.95
N GLY A 227 21.57 7.90 7.57
CA GLY A 227 20.92 9.06 6.94
C GLY A 227 21.30 9.22 5.47
N ARG A 228 21.69 8.14 4.76
CA ARG A 228 22.14 8.24 3.36
C ARG A 228 21.03 8.75 2.43
N GLY A 229 21.43 9.50 1.40
CA GLY A 229 20.52 9.97 0.35
C GLY A 229 19.42 10.89 0.90
N PRO A 230 18.17 10.78 0.42
CA PRO A 230 17.07 11.64 0.84
C PRO A 230 16.46 11.26 2.21
N LEU A 231 16.90 10.17 2.86
CA LEU A 231 16.26 9.66 4.09
C LEU A 231 16.03 10.70 5.19
N PRO A 232 16.99 11.58 5.54
CA PRO A 232 16.75 12.61 6.55
C PRO A 232 15.54 13.49 6.22
N ASN A 233 15.31 13.81 4.95
CA ASN A 233 14.16 14.61 4.52
C ASN A 233 12.85 13.81 4.49
N ILE A 234 12.92 12.52 4.12
CA ILE A 234 11.77 11.62 4.14
C ILE A 234 11.25 11.42 5.58
N VAL A 235 12.15 11.24 6.56
CA VAL A 235 11.76 10.83 7.92
C VAL A 235 11.60 11.96 8.93
N LYS A 236 12.23 13.14 8.75
CA LYS A 236 12.31 14.21 9.78
C LYS A 236 10.97 14.57 10.43
N GLU A 237 9.90 14.76 9.66
CA GLU A 237 8.59 15.14 10.19
C GLU A 237 7.96 14.01 11.02
N THR A 238 8.04 12.79 10.51
CA THR A 238 7.53 11.59 11.20
C THR A 238 8.33 11.30 12.47
N LEU A 239 9.66 11.45 12.41
CA LEU A 239 10.58 11.30 13.54
C LEU A 239 10.30 12.32 14.66
N VAL A 240 10.08 13.60 14.31
CA VAL A 240 9.74 14.64 15.29
C VAL A 240 8.38 14.37 15.92
N LYS A 241 7.36 14.02 15.12
CA LYS A 241 6.03 13.67 15.59
C LYS A 241 6.05 12.46 16.54
N MET A 242 6.76 11.39 16.16
CA MET A 242 6.81 10.12 16.88
C MET A 242 7.90 10.05 17.97
N ASN A 243 8.61 11.14 18.26
CA ASN A 243 9.77 11.14 19.16
C ASN A 243 9.52 10.44 20.53
N LYS A 244 8.28 10.54 21.04
CA LYS A 244 7.85 9.95 22.33
C LYS A 244 7.44 8.48 22.25
N GLU A 245 7.22 7.96 21.05
CA GLU A 245 6.63 6.64 20.78
C GLU A 245 7.66 5.61 20.26
N ILE A 246 8.94 5.99 20.23
CA ILE A 246 10.05 5.17 19.72
C ILE A 246 10.95 4.78 20.90
N PRO A 247 11.08 3.48 21.24
CA PRO A 247 11.94 3.07 22.35
C PRO A 247 13.42 3.43 22.13
N ARG A 248 14.13 3.76 23.22
CA ARG A 248 15.56 4.12 23.18
C ARG A 248 16.50 2.93 23.33
N ASN A 249 16.01 1.81 23.85
CA ASN A 249 16.77 0.56 24.00
C ASN A 249 16.53 -0.37 22.79
N GLU A 250 17.50 -1.23 22.48
CA GLU A 250 17.45 -2.06 21.27
C GLU A 250 16.38 -3.16 21.30
N PRO A 251 16.18 -3.95 22.39
CA PRO A 251 15.11 -4.95 22.45
C PRO A 251 13.71 -4.40 22.15
N ASP A 252 13.33 -3.30 22.80
CA ASP A 252 12.01 -2.69 22.63
C ASP A 252 11.86 -2.00 21.28
N LEU A 253 12.94 -1.39 20.76
CA LEU A 253 12.93 -0.77 19.43
C LEU A 253 12.76 -1.82 18.33
N SER A 254 13.47 -2.94 18.42
CA SER A 254 13.33 -4.10 17.54
C SER A 254 11.92 -4.69 17.64
N ALA A 255 11.35 -4.81 18.85
CA ALA A 255 9.97 -5.26 19.06
C ALA A 255 8.95 -4.30 18.41
N LYS A 256 9.07 -2.98 18.64
CA LYS A 256 8.20 -1.94 18.07
C LYS A 256 8.26 -1.95 16.54
N LEU A 257 9.45 -2.08 15.96
CA LEU A 257 9.65 -2.18 14.51
C LEU A 257 9.02 -3.45 13.92
N LEU A 258 9.22 -4.62 14.54
CA LEU A 258 8.60 -5.88 14.12
C LEU A 258 7.07 -5.82 14.20
N TYR A 259 6.52 -5.33 15.31
CA TYR A 259 5.09 -5.10 15.46
C TYR A 259 4.54 -4.18 14.37
N THR A 260 5.20 -3.03 14.14
CA THR A 260 4.76 -2.06 13.12
C THR A 260 4.79 -2.66 11.72
N ASN A 261 5.87 -3.36 11.36
CA ASN A 261 5.99 -4.07 10.08
C ASN A 261 4.90 -5.14 9.90
N ASN A 262 4.64 -5.94 10.94
CA ASN A 262 3.60 -6.97 10.89
C ASN A 262 2.19 -6.36 10.81
N ARG A 263 1.93 -5.26 11.53
CA ARG A 263 0.66 -4.54 11.54
C ARG A 263 0.29 -4.05 10.14
N TYR A 264 1.21 -3.36 9.47
CA TYR A 264 0.95 -2.69 8.19
C TYR A 264 1.21 -3.56 6.96
N PHE A 265 2.19 -4.47 6.99
CA PHE A 265 2.54 -5.31 5.83
C PHE A 265 2.29 -6.80 6.09
N GLY A 266 2.81 -7.35 7.19
CA GLY A 266 2.78 -8.80 7.44
C GLY A 266 1.38 -9.42 7.52
N LEU A 267 0.41 -8.76 8.16
CA LEU A 267 -0.99 -9.21 8.21
C LEU A 267 -1.75 -8.91 6.90
N VAL A 268 -1.51 -7.73 6.31
CA VAL A 268 -2.13 -7.29 5.06
C VAL A 268 -1.78 -8.23 3.89
N ASP A 269 -0.51 -8.63 3.79
CA ASP A 269 0.00 -9.57 2.78
C ASP A 269 -0.47 -11.02 2.98
N GLN A 270 -0.98 -11.36 4.16
CA GLN A 270 -1.72 -12.60 4.39
C GLN A 270 -3.15 -12.51 3.90
N GLN A 271 -3.85 -11.40 4.16
CA GLN A 271 -5.22 -11.17 3.67
C GLN A 271 -5.31 -11.23 2.14
N HIS A 272 -4.28 -10.78 1.42
CA HIS A 272 -4.21 -10.93 -0.04
C HIS A 272 -4.43 -12.38 -0.52
N LYS A 273 -4.11 -13.41 0.28
CA LYS A 273 -4.25 -14.84 -0.08
C LYS A 273 -5.65 -15.42 0.22
N ILE A 274 -6.50 -14.70 0.92
CA ILE A 274 -7.80 -15.20 1.42
C ILE A 274 -8.92 -14.74 0.50
N VAL A 275 -9.78 -15.66 0.03
CA VAL A 275 -11.00 -15.25 -0.70
C VAL A 275 -11.95 -14.58 0.30
N TRP A 276 -12.29 -13.32 0.03
CA TRP A 276 -13.26 -12.54 0.80
C TRP A 276 -14.66 -12.66 0.19
N ASP A 277 -15.63 -12.99 1.03
CA ASP A 277 -17.05 -12.76 0.81
C ASP A 277 -17.50 -11.53 1.64
N LYS A 278 -18.80 -11.24 1.64
CA LYS A 278 -19.39 -10.13 2.42
C LYS A 278 -19.18 -10.29 3.93
N THR A 279 -19.20 -11.51 4.45
CA THR A 279 -19.01 -11.80 5.88
C THR A 279 -17.57 -11.55 6.29
N LYS A 280 -16.59 -12.00 5.50
CA LYS A 280 -15.16 -11.76 5.72
C LYS A 280 -14.78 -10.29 5.55
N LEU A 281 -15.37 -9.59 4.57
CA LEU A 281 -15.22 -8.14 4.44
C LEU A 281 -15.76 -7.41 5.68
N THR A 282 -16.98 -7.76 6.13
CA THR A 282 -17.57 -7.21 7.37
C THR A 282 -16.65 -7.43 8.57
N GLN A 283 -16.21 -8.67 8.77
CA GLN A 283 -15.34 -9.05 9.88
C GLN A 283 -13.99 -8.31 9.83
N TYR A 284 -13.38 -8.17 8.64
CA TYR A 284 -12.16 -7.40 8.46
C TYR A 284 -12.36 -5.92 8.82
N LEU A 285 -13.42 -5.27 8.31
CA LEU A 285 -13.72 -3.87 8.63
C LEU A 285 -13.95 -3.63 10.14
N LEU A 286 -14.55 -4.58 10.85
CA LEU A 286 -14.74 -4.51 12.30
C LEU A 286 -13.43 -4.68 13.11
N THR A 287 -12.54 -5.59 12.70
CA THR A 287 -11.50 -6.13 13.60
C THR A 287 -10.05 -5.91 13.17
N ASN A 288 -9.79 -5.44 11.94
CA ASN A 288 -8.42 -5.27 11.43
C ASN A 288 -7.54 -4.34 12.29
N SER A 289 -6.23 -4.49 12.16
CA SER A 289 -5.21 -3.76 12.92
C SER A 289 -4.95 -2.33 12.41
N ILE A 290 -5.44 -1.97 11.22
CA ILE A 290 -5.16 -0.68 10.58
C ILE A 290 -6.15 0.37 11.10
N ARG A 291 -7.43 0.19 10.76
CA ARG A 291 -8.52 1.14 11.00
C ARG A 291 -9.83 0.36 11.13
N LYS A 292 -10.41 0.35 12.33
CA LYS A 292 -11.65 -0.34 12.64
C LYS A 292 -12.84 0.57 12.36
N TYR A 293 -13.87 0.01 11.74
CA TYR A 293 -15.14 0.65 11.47
C TYR A 293 -16.22 0.00 12.34
N THR A 294 -17.28 0.72 12.70
CA THR A 294 -18.44 0.18 13.42
C THR A 294 -19.68 0.37 12.57
N THR A 295 -20.62 -0.57 12.59
CA THR A 295 -21.88 -0.51 11.82
C THR A 295 -22.92 0.45 12.41
N THR A 296 -22.57 1.16 13.48
CA THR A 296 -23.47 1.99 14.28
C THR A 296 -22.92 3.39 14.53
N LYS A 297 -21.91 3.82 13.75
CA LYS A 297 -21.32 5.16 13.92
C LYS A 297 -22.29 6.25 13.50
N TYR A 298 -23.03 6.01 12.42
CA TYR A 298 -24.10 6.89 11.95
C TYR A 298 -25.44 6.16 12.09
N PRO A 299 -26.50 6.82 12.59
CA PRO A 299 -27.79 6.17 12.74
C PRO A 299 -28.43 5.87 11.37
N PRO A 300 -29.15 4.76 11.20
CA PRO A 300 -29.88 4.45 9.96
C PRO A 300 -31.14 5.31 9.84
N THR A 301 -30.98 6.53 9.31
CA THR A 301 -32.08 7.48 9.07
C THR A 301 -32.25 7.74 7.57
N GLU A 302 -33.45 8.14 7.16
CA GLU A 302 -33.75 8.51 5.76
C GLU A 302 -32.85 9.62 5.22
N ASP A 303 -32.44 10.59 6.05
CA ASP A 303 -31.48 11.63 5.68
C ASP A 303 -30.09 11.04 5.38
N ASN A 304 -29.64 10.09 6.20
CA ASN A 304 -28.35 9.43 6.02
C ASN A 304 -28.35 8.49 4.80
N PHE A 305 -29.45 7.76 4.58
CA PHE A 305 -29.66 6.96 3.37
C PHE A 305 -29.70 7.84 2.12
N SER A 306 -30.40 8.98 2.18
CA SER A 306 -30.47 9.96 1.08
C SER A 306 -29.08 10.49 0.70
N ARG A 307 -28.22 10.76 1.69
CA ARG A 307 -26.82 11.19 1.45
C ARG A 307 -26.01 10.13 0.71
N ILE A 308 -26.07 8.88 1.16
CA ILE A 308 -25.36 7.76 0.54
C ILE A 308 -25.87 7.52 -0.89
N LEU A 309 -27.18 7.57 -1.10
CA LEU A 309 -27.83 7.46 -2.41
C LEU A 309 -27.39 8.59 -3.36
N VAL A 310 -27.31 9.83 -2.87
CA VAL A 310 -26.78 10.98 -3.65
C VAL A 310 -25.33 10.74 -4.05
N LEU A 311 -24.46 10.26 -3.14
CA LEU A 311 -23.08 9.93 -3.50
C LEU A 311 -23.00 8.81 -4.54
N CYS A 312 -23.79 7.74 -4.43
CA CYS A 312 -23.85 6.67 -5.44
C CYS A 312 -24.15 7.24 -6.83
N LYS A 313 -25.19 8.07 -6.94
CA LYS A 313 -25.61 8.71 -8.19
C LYS A 313 -24.58 9.68 -8.76
N LEU A 314 -23.87 10.43 -7.91
CA LEU A 314 -22.81 11.34 -8.33
C LEU A 314 -21.60 10.59 -8.86
N VAL A 315 -21.17 9.50 -8.22
CA VAL A 315 -20.07 8.65 -8.74
C VAL A 315 -20.49 8.00 -10.06
N ILE A 316 -21.70 7.47 -10.15
CA ILE A 316 -22.24 6.92 -11.41
C ILE A 316 -22.21 7.98 -12.52
N SER A 317 -22.82 9.15 -12.30
CA SER A 317 -23.08 10.10 -13.39
C SER A 317 -21.85 10.96 -13.73
N LEU A 318 -21.12 11.42 -12.72
CA LEU A 318 -20.00 12.37 -12.89
C LEU A 318 -18.63 11.69 -13.01
N VAL A 319 -18.50 10.40 -12.71
CA VAL A 319 -17.23 9.67 -12.84
C VAL A 319 -17.36 8.52 -13.84
N ILE A 320 -18.34 7.62 -13.68
CA ILE A 320 -18.44 6.45 -14.57
C ILE A 320 -19.03 6.85 -15.93
N MET A 321 -20.22 7.45 -15.96
CA MET A 321 -20.89 7.79 -17.23
C MET A 321 -20.14 8.89 -17.99
N LYS A 322 -19.75 9.98 -17.32
CA LYS A 322 -18.99 11.09 -17.93
C LYS A 322 -17.73 10.64 -18.67
N ASN A 323 -16.96 9.69 -18.12
CA ASN A 323 -15.71 9.22 -18.74
C ASN A 323 -15.92 8.10 -19.78
N ASN A 324 -17.17 7.67 -20.04
CA ASN A 324 -17.51 6.65 -21.04
C ASN A 324 -18.66 7.11 -21.96
N PRO A 325 -18.52 8.25 -22.68
CA PRO A 325 -19.59 8.84 -23.49
C PRO A 325 -19.97 8.02 -24.73
N SER A 326 -19.17 7.02 -25.11
CA SER A 326 -19.50 6.04 -26.15
C SER A 326 -20.50 4.96 -25.68
N ILE A 327 -20.71 4.83 -24.37
CA ILE A 327 -21.60 3.84 -23.75
C ILE A 327 -22.82 4.54 -23.11
N TYR A 328 -22.63 5.74 -22.55
CA TYR A 328 -23.66 6.46 -21.80
C TYR A 328 -23.89 7.85 -22.37
N THR A 329 -25.13 8.18 -22.71
CA THR A 329 -25.50 9.54 -23.14
C THR A 329 -25.72 10.47 -21.94
N GLN A 330 -25.80 11.78 -22.21
CA GLN A 330 -26.08 12.78 -21.18
C GLN A 330 -27.49 12.62 -20.59
N GLU A 331 -28.45 12.17 -21.40
CA GLU A 331 -29.82 11.86 -21.01
C GLU A 331 -29.85 10.69 -20.01
N MET A 332 -29.13 9.60 -20.31
CA MET A 332 -28.98 8.47 -19.38
C MET A 332 -28.36 8.88 -18.04
N ALA A 333 -27.40 9.82 -18.06
CA ALA A 333 -26.81 10.38 -16.85
C ALA A 333 -27.79 11.22 -16.04
N LEU A 334 -28.68 11.98 -16.70
CA LEU A 334 -29.74 12.74 -16.03
C LEU A 334 -30.82 11.82 -15.46
N GLU A 335 -31.28 10.81 -16.21
CA GLU A 335 -32.22 9.79 -15.76
C GLU A 335 -31.68 9.02 -14.54
N SER A 336 -30.39 8.66 -14.56
CA SER A 336 -29.69 8.00 -13.44
C SER A 336 -29.76 8.80 -12.13
N VAL A 337 -29.69 10.14 -12.20
CA VAL A 337 -29.85 11.02 -11.04
C VAL A 337 -31.31 11.08 -10.57
N GLN A 338 -32.27 11.06 -11.50
CA GLN A 338 -33.71 11.15 -11.21
C GLN A 338 -34.35 9.82 -10.78
N LEU A 339 -33.69 8.69 -11.01
CA LEU A 339 -34.20 7.35 -10.69
C LEU A 339 -34.65 7.24 -9.23
N LYS A 340 -35.86 6.73 -8.99
CA LYS A 340 -36.34 6.41 -7.64
C LYS A 340 -35.93 4.98 -7.31
N GLU A 341 -35.09 4.84 -6.30
CA GLU A 341 -34.48 3.59 -5.84
C GLU A 341 -34.21 3.68 -4.34
N THR A 342 -34.06 2.54 -3.68
CA THR A 342 -33.55 2.42 -2.30
C THR A 342 -32.04 2.63 -2.25
N VAL A 343 -31.48 2.84 -1.05
CA VAL A 343 -30.03 3.00 -0.89
C VAL A 343 -29.28 1.71 -1.24
N GLU A 344 -29.83 0.53 -0.92
CA GLU A 344 -29.29 -0.77 -1.32
C GLU A 344 -29.27 -0.96 -2.84
N GLU A 345 -30.33 -0.57 -3.55
CA GLU A 345 -30.38 -0.61 -5.01
C GLU A 345 -29.35 0.34 -5.64
N ALA A 346 -29.20 1.55 -5.11
CA ALA A 346 -28.20 2.51 -5.55
C ALA A 346 -26.76 1.98 -5.36
N LEU A 347 -26.50 1.28 -4.25
CA LEU A 347 -25.20 0.64 -3.95
C LEU A 347 -24.92 -0.57 -4.87
N ASP A 348 -25.92 -1.41 -5.14
CA ASP A 348 -25.79 -2.52 -6.10
C ASP A 348 -25.53 -1.99 -7.52
N ARG A 349 -26.26 -0.94 -7.92
CA ARG A 349 -26.13 -0.27 -9.22
C ARG A 349 -24.77 0.40 -9.38
N LEU A 350 -24.29 1.15 -8.37
CA LEU A 350 -22.93 1.69 -8.33
C LEU A 350 -21.90 0.59 -8.52
N GLY A 351 -22.06 -0.53 -7.81
CA GLY A 351 -21.12 -1.64 -7.88
C GLY A 351 -21.05 -2.33 -9.24
N ARG A 352 -22.21 -2.60 -9.85
CA ARG A 352 -22.31 -3.14 -11.22
C ARG A 352 -21.67 -2.21 -12.25
N MET A 353 -21.88 -0.91 -12.12
CA MET A 353 -21.34 0.08 -13.05
C MET A 353 -19.83 0.30 -12.88
N ALA A 354 -19.30 0.18 -11.66
CA ALA A 354 -17.86 0.34 -11.40
C ALA A 354 -17.03 -0.88 -11.84
N LEU A 355 -17.60 -2.09 -11.78
CA LEU A 355 -16.88 -3.34 -12.01
C LEU A 355 -16.15 -3.41 -13.39
N PRO A 356 -16.77 -3.07 -14.54
CA PRO A 356 -16.10 -3.13 -15.85
C PRO A 356 -14.90 -2.19 -15.98
N PHE A 357 -14.90 -1.08 -15.22
CA PHE A 357 -13.89 -0.02 -15.34
C PHE A 357 -12.85 -0.04 -14.22
N TRP A 358 -12.88 -1.04 -13.33
CA TRP A 358 -12.01 -1.08 -12.15
C TRP A 358 -10.51 -1.02 -12.50
N GLY A 359 -10.12 -1.64 -13.62
CA GLY A 359 -8.75 -1.63 -14.14
C GLY A 359 -8.34 -0.37 -14.92
N ASN A 360 -9.22 0.64 -15.07
CA ASN A 360 -8.86 1.88 -15.76
C ASN A 360 -7.74 2.62 -15.00
N LYS A 361 -6.75 3.12 -15.77
CA LYS A 361 -5.55 3.77 -15.24
C LYS A 361 -5.66 5.29 -15.14
N ASP A 362 -6.52 5.91 -15.96
CA ASP A 362 -6.56 7.36 -16.15
C ASP A 362 -7.47 8.02 -15.10
N TRP A 363 -8.72 7.57 -15.01
CA TRP A 363 -9.73 8.06 -14.07
C TRP A 363 -10.22 6.98 -13.09
N GLY A 364 -9.82 5.71 -13.32
CA GLY A 364 -10.24 4.60 -12.47
C GLY A 364 -9.77 4.73 -11.01
N TYR A 365 -8.68 5.45 -10.73
CA TYR A 365 -8.25 5.72 -9.35
C TYR A 365 -9.32 6.48 -8.55
N ASP A 366 -9.83 7.58 -9.08
CA ASP A 366 -10.89 8.37 -8.44
C ASP A 366 -12.16 7.52 -8.22
N MET A 367 -12.57 6.77 -9.24
CA MET A 367 -13.70 5.84 -9.13
C MET A 367 -13.51 4.85 -7.99
N ARG A 368 -12.33 4.20 -7.89
CA ARG A 368 -12.03 3.22 -6.85
C ARG A 368 -12.07 3.85 -5.45
N GLN A 369 -11.49 5.04 -5.29
CA GLN A 369 -11.53 5.79 -4.03
C GLN A 369 -12.95 6.21 -3.63
N PHE A 370 -13.78 6.68 -4.56
CA PHE A 370 -15.15 7.07 -4.24
C PHE A 370 -16.06 5.86 -3.96
N VAL A 371 -15.95 4.77 -4.72
CA VAL A 371 -16.69 3.53 -4.45
C VAL A 371 -16.32 2.95 -3.10
N LEU A 372 -15.02 2.96 -2.73
CA LEU A 372 -14.57 2.59 -1.39
C LEU A 372 -15.17 3.51 -0.32
N GLY A 373 -15.08 4.82 -0.48
CA GLY A 373 -15.62 5.80 0.46
C GLY A 373 -17.12 5.60 0.71
N VAL A 374 -17.91 5.45 -0.36
CA VAL A 374 -19.35 5.19 -0.28
C VAL A 374 -19.65 3.84 0.39
N THR A 375 -18.90 2.79 0.06
CA THR A 375 -19.03 1.45 0.68
C THR A 375 -18.79 1.50 2.19
N LEU A 376 -17.74 2.21 2.63
CA LEU A 376 -17.41 2.39 4.05
C LEU A 376 -18.46 3.25 4.77
N LEU A 377 -19.03 4.26 4.10
CA LEU A 377 -20.06 5.14 4.68
C LEU A 377 -21.39 4.37 4.87
N ALA A 378 -21.76 3.55 3.88
CA ALA A 378 -22.89 2.64 3.95
C ALA A 378 -22.71 1.59 5.07
N PHE A 379 -21.51 1.03 5.19
CA PHE A 379 -21.15 0.12 6.29
C PHE A 379 -21.31 0.81 7.66
N GLN A 380 -20.79 2.03 7.83
CA GLN A 380 -20.85 2.75 9.10
C GLN A 380 -22.25 3.26 9.49
N THR A 381 -23.19 3.27 8.53
CA THR A 381 -24.61 3.60 8.73
C THR A 381 -25.45 2.34 9.01
N GLY A 382 -24.86 1.14 8.96
CA GLY A 382 -25.53 -0.12 9.25
C GLY A 382 -26.37 -0.68 8.10
N ILE A 383 -26.17 -0.20 6.87
CA ILE A 383 -26.89 -0.68 5.69
C ILE A 383 -26.55 -2.15 5.46
N SER A 384 -27.58 -3.00 5.45
CA SER A 384 -27.37 -4.46 5.38
C SER A 384 -26.65 -4.87 4.09
N ASN A 385 -27.00 -4.28 2.94
CA ASN A 385 -26.34 -4.53 1.66
C ASN A 385 -25.41 -3.38 1.25
N PHE A 386 -24.51 -2.99 2.15
CA PHE A 386 -23.53 -1.91 1.94
C PHE A 386 -22.56 -2.09 0.75
N VAL A 387 -22.58 -3.24 0.05
CA VAL A 387 -21.60 -3.59 -1.00
C VAL A 387 -22.20 -4.56 -2.03
N HIS A 388 -21.91 -4.33 -3.31
CA HIS A 388 -22.17 -5.27 -4.40
C HIS A 388 -21.19 -6.46 -4.32
N PRO A 389 -21.62 -7.72 -4.08
CA PRO A 389 -20.70 -8.82 -3.76
C PRO A 389 -19.62 -9.12 -4.81
N PRO A 390 -19.88 -9.04 -6.14
CA PRO A 390 -18.84 -9.18 -7.16
C PRO A 390 -17.65 -8.21 -7.05
N LEU A 391 -17.83 -7.01 -6.46
CA LEU A 391 -16.72 -6.09 -6.20
C LEU A 391 -15.80 -6.53 -5.05
N ILE A 392 -16.15 -7.53 -4.23
CA ILE A 392 -15.36 -7.81 -3.03
C ILE A 392 -13.99 -8.40 -3.37
N ALA A 393 -13.96 -9.57 -4.03
CA ALA A 393 -12.75 -10.39 -4.10
C ALA A 393 -11.66 -9.83 -5.02
N GLY A 394 -12.02 -9.32 -6.20
CA GLY A 394 -11.08 -8.81 -7.21
C GLY A 394 -10.83 -7.30 -7.17
N CYS A 395 -11.67 -6.55 -6.47
CA CYS A 395 -11.75 -5.10 -6.58
C CYS A 395 -11.53 -4.41 -5.22
N LEU A 396 -12.58 -4.27 -4.41
CA LEU A 396 -12.56 -3.57 -3.12
C LEU A 396 -11.55 -4.13 -2.13
N LYS A 397 -11.34 -5.45 -2.09
CA LYS A 397 -10.32 -6.05 -1.23
C LYS A 397 -8.93 -5.45 -1.47
N THR A 398 -8.52 -5.31 -2.72
CA THR A 398 -7.20 -4.77 -3.07
C THR A 398 -7.06 -3.32 -2.64
N GLU A 399 -8.09 -2.49 -2.89
CA GLU A 399 -8.11 -1.08 -2.48
C GLU A 399 -8.13 -0.94 -0.95
N ILE A 400 -8.95 -1.73 -0.24
CA ILE A 400 -8.99 -1.73 1.24
C ILE A 400 -7.61 -2.08 1.81
N LEU A 401 -6.98 -3.15 1.33
CA LEU A 401 -5.67 -3.58 1.82
C LEU A 401 -4.56 -2.57 1.50
N ALA A 402 -4.69 -1.78 0.43
CA ALA A 402 -3.70 -0.78 0.02
C ALA A 402 -3.92 0.63 0.62
N THR A 403 -5.15 1.00 1.01
CA THR A 403 -5.51 2.42 1.23
C THR A 403 -6.13 2.75 2.59
N LEU A 404 -6.54 1.76 3.40
CA LEU A 404 -7.28 2.00 4.66
C LEU A 404 -6.55 2.89 5.69
N GLU A 405 -5.23 3.02 5.58
CA GLU A 405 -4.41 3.90 6.40
C GLU A 405 -4.67 5.39 6.15
N TYR A 406 -5.03 5.78 4.92
CA TYR A 406 -5.03 7.19 4.53
C TYR A 406 -6.03 8.03 5.36
N PRO A 407 -5.67 9.26 5.76
CA PRO A 407 -6.52 10.09 6.61
C PRO A 407 -7.90 10.40 6.03
N HIS A 408 -8.07 10.46 4.70
CA HIS A 408 -9.38 10.76 4.09
C HIS A 408 -10.41 9.61 4.24
N LEU A 409 -9.98 8.42 4.67
CA LEU A 409 -10.87 7.32 5.05
C LEU A 409 -11.17 7.31 6.56
N GLU A 410 -10.61 8.26 7.32
CA GLU A 410 -11.03 8.58 8.68
C GLU A 410 -12.21 9.55 8.63
N PHE A 411 -13.42 9.02 8.45
CA PHE A 411 -14.60 9.86 8.43
C PHE A 411 -14.79 10.58 9.78
N ASP A 412 -15.28 11.82 9.74
CA ASP A 412 -15.53 12.66 10.89
C ASP A 412 -16.58 12.10 11.86
N SER A 413 -16.78 12.77 13.00
CA SER A 413 -17.80 12.40 13.99
C SER A 413 -19.23 12.46 13.43
N ASP A 414 -19.48 13.26 12.40
CA ASP A 414 -20.78 13.39 11.74
C ASP A 414 -20.74 12.98 10.25
N ILE A 415 -21.88 12.49 9.76
CA ILE A 415 -22.04 12.00 8.38
C ILE A 415 -22.14 13.13 7.36
N GLN A 416 -22.54 14.34 7.76
CA GLN A 416 -22.70 15.48 6.85
C GLN A 416 -21.32 16.00 6.42
N THR A 417 -20.34 16.04 7.32
CA THR A 417 -18.94 16.36 7.00
C THR A 417 -18.30 15.27 6.14
N ALA A 418 -18.47 13.99 6.50
CA ALA A 418 -18.01 12.87 5.67
C ALA A 418 -18.60 12.88 4.24
N PHE A 419 -19.91 13.15 4.12
CA PHE A 419 -20.58 13.36 2.84
C PHE A 419 -19.99 14.55 2.07
N ASN A 420 -19.80 15.70 2.73
CA ASN A 420 -19.27 16.92 2.10
C ASN A 420 -17.85 16.71 1.57
N ASN A 421 -17.00 15.99 2.30
CA ASN A 421 -15.63 15.68 1.88
C ASN A 421 -15.64 14.86 0.58
N ILE A 422 -16.41 13.75 0.53
CA ILE A 422 -16.53 12.92 -0.68
C ILE A 422 -17.17 13.71 -1.83
N TYR A 423 -18.22 14.47 -1.57
CA TYR A 423 -18.92 15.32 -2.54
C TYR A 423 -18.00 16.36 -3.18
N GLN A 424 -17.19 17.06 -2.38
CA GLN A 424 -16.22 18.04 -2.87
C GLN A 424 -15.12 17.38 -3.69
N SER A 425 -14.58 16.24 -3.26
CA SER A 425 -13.59 15.49 -4.04
C SER A 425 -14.13 15.09 -5.43
N ILE A 426 -15.36 14.55 -5.52
CA ILE A 426 -16.00 14.21 -6.80
C ILE A 426 -16.09 15.44 -7.73
N ASN A 427 -16.48 16.61 -7.21
CA ASN A 427 -16.60 17.84 -8.00
C ASN A 427 -15.23 18.44 -8.40
N ASN A 428 -14.21 18.30 -7.55
CA ASN A 428 -12.87 18.81 -7.81
C ASN A 428 -12.17 18.00 -8.92
N THR A 429 -12.21 16.66 -8.87
CA THR A 429 -11.73 15.79 -9.96
C THR A 429 -12.37 16.18 -11.30
N ASN A 430 -13.67 16.51 -11.27
CA ASN A 430 -14.41 16.94 -12.46
C ASN A 430 -13.99 18.29 -13.05
N SER A 431 -13.40 19.16 -12.23
CA SER A 431 -12.97 20.50 -12.64
C SER A 431 -11.58 20.50 -13.26
N SER A 432 -10.65 19.68 -12.75
CA SER A 432 -9.28 19.55 -13.29
C SER A 432 -9.28 19.05 -14.74
N ASN A 433 -10.03 17.99 -15.04
CA ASN A 433 -10.05 17.36 -16.37
C ASN A 433 -10.59 18.28 -17.49
N ASN A 434 -11.30 19.36 -17.15
CA ASN A 434 -11.79 20.33 -18.12
C ASN A 434 -10.73 21.37 -18.54
N ASN A 435 -9.73 21.63 -17.70
CA ASN A 435 -8.70 22.64 -17.99
C ASN A 435 -7.62 22.12 -18.96
N ASP A 436 -7.22 20.86 -18.83
CA ASP A 436 -6.17 20.28 -19.68
C ASP A 436 -6.61 20.15 -21.16
N ASN A 437 -7.90 19.91 -21.41
CA ASN A 437 -8.45 19.86 -22.77
C ASN A 437 -8.48 21.23 -23.48
N ASN A 438 -8.49 22.35 -22.75
CA ASN A 438 -8.46 23.69 -23.37
C ASN A 438 -7.05 24.15 -23.77
N ASN A 439 -6.00 23.64 -23.12
CA ASN A 439 -4.62 24.04 -23.40
C ASN A 439 -3.99 23.37 -24.63
N ASN A 440 -4.60 22.31 -25.18
CA ASN A 440 -4.12 21.62 -26.38
C ASN A 440 -4.66 22.21 -27.70
N LYS A 441 -5.35 23.35 -27.68
CA LYS A 441 -5.89 24.02 -28.89
C LYS A 441 -5.07 25.23 -29.33
N THR A 442 -3.75 25.12 -29.31
CA THR A 442 -2.84 26.14 -29.85
C THR A 442 -2.76 26.01 -31.37
N THR A 443 -3.48 26.91 -32.07
CA THR A 443 -3.54 26.97 -33.54
C THR A 443 -2.15 27.10 -34.18
N THR A 444 -1.76 26.14 -35.00
CA THR A 444 -0.55 26.23 -35.84
C THR A 444 -0.79 27.22 -36.99
N THR A 445 -0.55 28.51 -36.75
CA THR A 445 -0.59 29.53 -37.80
C THR A 445 0.68 29.45 -38.63
N THR A 446 0.62 28.80 -39.78
CA THR A 446 1.74 28.72 -40.73
C THR A 446 1.95 30.06 -41.42
N THR A 447 2.92 30.85 -40.96
CA THR A 447 3.33 32.10 -41.61
C THR A 447 4.22 31.80 -42.82
N THR A 448 3.65 31.85 -44.03
CA THR A 448 4.40 31.73 -45.28
C THR A 448 5.15 33.03 -45.59
N THR A 449 6.43 33.11 -45.25
CA THR A 449 7.31 34.22 -45.66
C THR A 449 7.71 34.07 -47.13
N ILE A 450 7.11 34.88 -48.01
CA ILE A 450 7.54 35.01 -49.41
C ILE A 450 8.78 35.90 -49.45
N ASN A 451 9.95 35.31 -49.68
CA ASN A 451 11.17 36.05 -49.98
C ASN A 451 11.25 36.33 -51.49
N ASN A 452 11.08 37.60 -51.88
CA ASN A 452 11.45 38.05 -53.22
C ASN A 452 12.97 38.20 -53.34
N LYS A 453 13.57 37.60 -54.37
CA LYS A 453 14.87 37.99 -54.90
C LYS A 453 14.99 37.64 -56.37
#